data_AF-A0A7K2X3M5-F1
#
_entry.id   AF-A0A7K2X3M5-F1
#
_cell.length_a   1.000
_cell.length_b   1.000
_cell.length_c   1.000
_cell.angle_alpha   90.00
_cell.angle_beta   90.00
_cell.angle_gamma   90.00
#
_symmetry.space_group_name_H-M   'P 1'
#
loop_
_entity.id
_entity.type
_entity.pdbx_description
1 polymer ?
#
loop_
_entity_poly.entity_id
_entity_poly.type
_entity_poly.pdbx_seq_one_letter_code
_entity_poly.pdbx_strand_id
1 'polypeptide(L)'
;MLEALPPGRPPRFVGPYRLLARLGAGGMGEVHLACRADAPTADPHRMVAVKTVREDLEVDGDFRTRFRREIAAARTVDGPGVARLVDAGP
;
A
#
# COMPACT_ATOMS: atom_id res chain seq x y z
N MET A 1 8.02 13.57 -2.78
CA MET A 1 7.78 13.81 -4.21
C MET A 1 7.15 12.54 -4.76
N LEU A 2 6.06 12.63 -5.53
CA LEU A 2 5.43 11.45 -6.15
C LEU A 2 6.34 10.94 -7.26
N GLU A 3 6.74 9.69 -7.20
CA GLU A 3 7.56 9.07 -8.24
C GLU A 3 6.68 8.13 -9.07
N ALA A 4 6.41 8.51 -10.32
CA ALA A 4 5.69 7.65 -11.24
C ALA A 4 6.46 6.35 -11.46
N LEU A 5 5.75 5.22 -11.56
CA LEU A 5 6.39 3.97 -11.95
C LEU A 5 6.86 4.08 -13.42
N PRO A 6 8.06 3.58 -13.75
CA PRO A 6 8.66 3.79 -15.06
C PRO A 6 7.79 3.24 -16.20
N PRO A 7 7.58 4.02 -17.29
CA PRO A 7 6.78 3.57 -18.42
C PRO A 7 7.45 2.38 -19.13
N GLY A 8 6.64 1.50 -19.73
CA GLY A 8 7.12 0.34 -20.49
C GLY A 8 7.45 -0.90 -19.66
N ARG A 9 7.34 -0.85 -18.33
CA ARG A 9 7.33 -2.06 -17.50
C ARG A 9 5.92 -2.65 -17.39
N PRO A 10 5.79 -3.98 -17.23
CA PRO A 10 4.51 -4.58 -16.90
C PRO A 10 3.94 -3.95 -15.61
N PRO A 11 2.63 -3.73 -15.52
CA PRO A 11 2.04 -3.14 -14.33
C PRO A 11 2.32 -3.99 -13.09
N ARG A 12 2.65 -3.34 -11.98
CA ARG A 12 2.84 -4.00 -10.69
C ARG A 12 1.52 -4.06 -9.94
N PHE A 13 1.23 -5.20 -9.32
CA PHE A 13 0.02 -5.42 -8.56
C PHE A 13 0.32 -5.89 -7.14
N VAL A 14 -0.55 -5.50 -6.22
CA VAL A 14 -0.63 -6.07 -4.86
C VAL A 14 -2.08 -6.48 -4.66
N GLY A 15 -2.34 -7.79 -4.70
CA GLY A 15 -3.71 -8.30 -4.78
C GLY A 15 -4.49 -7.64 -5.93
N PRO A 16 -5.70 -7.10 -5.69
CA PRO A 16 -6.51 -6.46 -6.73
C PRO A 16 -6.06 -5.03 -7.09
N TYR A 17 -5.00 -4.50 -6.45
CA TYR A 17 -4.59 -3.11 -6.60
C TYR A 17 -3.44 -2.97 -7.58
N ARG A 18 -3.64 -2.16 -8.62
CA ARG A 18 -2.59 -1.76 -9.56
C ARG A 18 -1.82 -0.57 -8.98
N LEU A 19 -0.51 -0.74 -8.83
CA LEU A 19 0.36 0.34 -8.35
C LEU A 19 0.57 1.36 -9.46
N LEU A 20 0.46 2.65 -9.14
CA LEU A 20 0.54 3.77 -10.09
C LEU A 20 1.82 4.58 -9.88
N ALA A 21 2.14 4.89 -8.62
CA ALA A 21 3.30 5.70 -8.24
C ALA A 21 3.77 5.32 -6.84
N ARG A 22 5.04 5.60 -6.54
CA ARG A 22 5.58 5.53 -5.18
C ARG A 22 5.31 6.86 -4.46
N LEU A 23 4.68 6.78 -3.29
CA LEU A 23 4.44 7.89 -2.38
C LEU A 23 5.64 8.15 -1.48
N GLY A 24 6.31 7.07 -1.06
CA GLY A 24 7.49 7.13 -0.21
C GLY A 24 8.05 5.75 0.14
N ALA A 25 9.21 5.74 0.77
CA ALA A 25 9.88 4.55 1.26
C ALA A 25 10.49 4.84 2.64
N GLY A 26 10.53 3.83 3.50
CA GLY A 26 11.10 3.93 4.85
C GLY A 26 11.59 2.58 5.37
N GLY A 27 11.93 2.53 6.65
CA GLY A 27 12.61 1.37 7.25
C GLY A 27 11.84 0.04 7.21
N MET A 28 10.50 0.06 7.12
CA MET A 28 9.69 -1.16 7.05
C MET A 28 9.29 -1.55 5.62
N GLY A 29 9.30 -0.61 4.67
CA GLY A 29 8.48 -0.78 3.48
C GLY A 29 8.45 0.39 2.52
N GLU A 30 7.69 0.19 1.46
CA GLU A 30 7.32 1.22 0.49
C GLU A 30 5.83 1.50 0.57
N VAL A 31 5.44 2.74 0.27
CA VAL A 31 4.05 3.17 0.16
C VAL A 31 3.79 3.61 -1.26
N HIS A 32 2.73 3.09 -1.86
CA HIS A 32 2.36 3.32 -3.24
C HIS A 32 0.97 3.92 -3.35
N LEU A 33 0.79 4.81 -4.33
CA LEU A 33 -0.53 5.19 -4.84
C LEU A 33 -1.02 4.05 -5.71
N ALA A 34 -2.22 3.58 -5.47
CA ALA A 34 -2.83 2.51 -6.23
C ALA A 34 -4.32 2.75 -6.45
N CYS A 35 -4.88 2.02 -7.41
CA CYS A 35 -6.31 1.91 -7.63
C CYS A 35 -6.66 0.43 -7.80
N ARG A 36 -7.92 0.06 -7.62
CA ARG A 36 -8.34 -1.30 -8.00
C ARG A 36 -8.23 -1.47 -9.51
N ALA A 37 -7.77 -2.65 -9.94
CA ALA A 37 -7.56 -2.97 -11.34
C ALA A 37 -8.89 -3.07 -12.14
N ASP A 38 -9.98 -3.39 -11.45
CA ASP A 38 -11.35 -3.49 -11.97
C ASP A 38 -12.09 -2.14 -12.00
N ALA A 39 -11.46 -1.06 -11.53
CA ALA A 39 -12.09 0.25 -11.40
C ALA A 39 -11.48 1.31 -12.35
N PRO A 40 -12.26 2.31 -12.78
CA PRO A 40 -11.74 3.44 -13.55
C PRO A 40 -10.67 4.20 -12.75
N THR A 41 -9.53 4.48 -13.38
CA THR A 41 -8.41 5.18 -12.74
C THR A 41 -8.54 6.70 -12.72
N ALA A 42 -9.55 7.24 -13.41
CA ALA A 42 -9.79 8.68 -13.48
C ALA A 42 -10.53 9.24 -12.24
N ASP A 43 -11.06 8.37 -11.37
CA ASP A 43 -11.74 8.81 -10.15
C ASP A 43 -10.75 8.87 -8.97
N PRO A 44 -10.36 10.08 -8.51
CA PRO A 44 -9.44 10.23 -7.39
C PRO A 44 -10.03 9.69 -6.07
N HIS A 45 -11.37 9.59 -5.94
CA HIS A 45 -12.02 9.01 -4.76
C HIS A 45 -11.86 7.49 -4.66
N ARG A 46 -11.33 6.84 -5.71
CA ARG A 46 -11.05 5.40 -5.75
C ARG A 46 -9.58 5.07 -5.52
N MET A 47 -8.75 6.08 -5.27
CA MET A 47 -7.33 5.90 -4.99
C MET A 47 -7.12 5.43 -3.56
N VAL A 48 -6.13 4.56 -3.38
CA VAL A 48 -5.70 4.05 -2.07
C VAL A 48 -4.18 4.16 -1.93
N ALA A 49 -3.72 4.25 -0.68
CA ALA A 49 -2.32 4.06 -0.34
C ALA A 49 -2.09 2.59 0.02
N VAL A 50 -1.17 1.91 -0.67
CA VAL A 50 -0.78 0.52 -0.40
C VAL A 50 0.62 0.51 0.22
N LYS A 51 0.73 0.07 1.47
CA LYS A 51 2.02 -0.15 2.14
C LYS A 51 2.44 -1.61 1.99
N THR A 52 3.64 -1.85 1.51
CA THR A 52 4.24 -3.18 1.34
C THR A 52 5.49 -3.32 2.19
N VAL A 53 5.74 -4.50 2.73
CA VAL A 53 7.05 -4.84 3.34
C VAL A 53 8.05 -5.11 2.21
N ARG A 54 9.29 -4.64 2.35
CA ARG A 54 10.31 -4.91 1.33
C ARG A 54 10.74 -6.39 1.38
N GLU A 55 11.01 -6.97 0.21
CA GLU A 55 11.44 -8.37 0.07
C GLU A 55 12.76 -8.66 0.80
N ASP A 56 13.68 -7.69 0.84
CA ASP A 56 14.96 -7.81 1.54
C ASP A 56 14.87 -7.79 3.07
N LEU A 57 13.71 -7.39 3.61
CA LEU A 57 13.41 -7.40 5.04
C LEU A 57 12.67 -8.65 5.49
N GLU A 58 12.26 -9.54 4.57
CA GLU A 58 11.58 -10.79 4.91
C GLU A 58 12.46 -11.76 5.73
N VAL A 59 13.77 -11.55 5.71
CA VAL A 59 14.76 -12.34 6.46
C VAL A 59 14.65 -12.09 7.98
N ASP A 60 14.10 -10.94 8.40
CA ASP A 60 14.00 -10.55 9.80
C ASP A 60 12.53 -10.49 10.24
N GLY A 61 12.04 -11.56 10.87
CA GLY A 61 10.62 -11.78 11.23
C GLY A 61 9.95 -10.66 12.06
N ASP A 62 10.76 -9.77 12.64
CA ASP A 62 10.31 -8.59 13.39
C ASP A 62 9.50 -7.60 12.54
N PHE A 63 9.83 -7.43 11.26
CA PHE A 63 9.13 -6.46 10.40
C PHE A 63 7.71 -6.92 10.06
N ARG A 64 7.53 -8.21 9.74
CA ARG A 64 6.19 -8.79 9.53
C ARG A 64 5.35 -8.71 10.80
N THR A 65 5.97 -8.93 11.97
CA THR A 65 5.28 -8.79 13.26
C THR A 65 4.80 -7.36 13.50
N ARG A 66 5.67 -6.36 13.27
CA ARG A 66 5.30 -4.95 13.39
C ARG A 66 4.23 -4.55 12.38
N PHE A 67 4.33 -5.00 11.13
CA PHE A 67 3.33 -4.75 10.09
C PHE A 67 1.96 -5.34 10.45
N ARG A 68 1.91 -6.57 10.97
CA ARG A 68 0.67 -7.18 11.47
C ARG A 68 0.07 -6.41 12.65
N ARG A 69 0.90 -5.88 13.55
CA ARG A 69 0.43 -5.02 14.65
C ARG A 69 -0.17 -3.72 14.14
N GLU A 70 0.45 -3.09 13.13
CA GLU A 70 -0.11 -1.90 12.50
C GLU A 70 -1.47 -2.19 11.85
N ILE A 71 -1.61 -3.32 11.14
CA ILE A 71 -2.90 -3.75 10.58
C ILE A 71 -3.94 -3.95 11.70
N ALA A 72 -3.58 -4.65 12.78
CA ALA A 72 -4.49 -4.89 13.90
C ALA A 72 -4.95 -3.58 14.55
N ALA A 73 -4.03 -2.63 14.76
CA ALA A 73 -4.37 -1.31 15.29
C ALA A 73 -5.25 -0.50 14.31
N ALA A 74 -4.92 -0.50 13.01
CA ALA A 74 -5.70 0.23 12.01
C ALA A 74 -7.14 -0.31 11.88
N ARG A 75 -7.38 -1.59 12.19
CA ARG A 75 -8.73 -2.18 12.23
C ARG A 75 -9.57 -1.66 13.39
N THR A 76 -8.97 -1.20 14.48
CA THR A 76 -9.70 -0.76 15.67
C THR A 76 -9.98 0.73 15.71
N VAL A 77 -9.50 1.51 14.73
CA VAL A 77 -9.67 2.97 14.69
C VAL A 77 -10.55 3.35 13.50
N ASP A 78 -11.70 3.98 13.78
CA ASP A 78 -12.57 4.61 12.78
C ASP A 78 -13.04 5.96 13.32
N GLY A 79 -13.25 6.93 12.43
CA GLY A 79 -13.73 8.25 12.81
C GLY A 79 -13.40 9.35 11.82
N PRO A 80 -14.00 10.54 12.00
CA PRO A 80 -13.71 11.70 11.16
C PRO A 80 -12.22 12.06 11.19
N GLY A 81 -11.61 12.20 10.02
CA GLY A 81 -10.20 12.57 9.89
C GLY A 81 -9.19 11.42 10.04
N VAL A 82 -9.66 10.18 10.27
CA VAL A 82 -8.79 9.00 10.29
C VAL A 82 -8.77 8.33 8.91
N ALA A 83 -7.57 7.95 8.45
CA ALA A 83 -7.43 7.12 7.25
C ALA A 83 -7.97 5.71 7.53
N ARG A 84 -9.06 5.34 6.85
CA ARG A 84 -9.67 4.02 6.97
C ARG A 84 -8.80 2.94 6.34
N LEU A 85 -8.66 1.81 7.03
CA LEU A 85 -8.11 0.59 6.44
C LEU A 85 -9.11 0.02 5.42
N VAL A 86 -8.71 -0.04 4.14
CA VAL A 86 -9.56 -0.54 3.05
C VAL A 86 -9.47 -2.06 2.90
N ASP A 87 -8.26 -2.60 2.95
CA ASP A 87 -7.95 -4.02 2.80
C ASP A 87 -6.59 -4.31 3.47
N ALA A 88 -6.32 -5.57 3.80
CA ALA A 88 -5.03 -6.03 4.29
C ALA A 88 -4.81 -7.53 4.01
N GLY A 89 -3.63 -7.85 3.43
CA GLY A 89 -3.18 -9.22 3.18
C GLY A 89 -2.38 -9.84 4.34
N PRO A 90 -2.06 -11.15 4.25
CA PRO A 90 -1.41 -11.95 5.30
C PRO A 90 0.11 -11.71 5.52
#